data_AF-A0A3C1UES6-F1
#
_entry.id   AF-A0A3C1UES6-F1
#
_cell.length_a   1.000
_cell.length_b   1.000
_cell.length_c   1.000
_cell.angle_alpha   90.00
_cell.angle_beta   90.00
_cell.angle_gamma   90.00
#
_symmetry.space_group_name_H-M   'P 1'
#
loop_
_entity.id
_entity.type
_entity.pdbx_description
1 polymer ?
#
loop_
_entity_poly.entity_id
_entity_poly.type
_entity_poly.pdbx_seq_one_letter_code
_entity_poly.pdbx_strand_id
1 'polypeptide(L)' 'MALTDFLSKDDQTRITDAITMAEKRTSGEICVHITPKCGGDVMEAAEKKFNKLGLYKTERRNAVIIYVAYKSK' A
#
# COMPACT_ATOMS: atom_id res chain seq x y z
N MET A 1 -15.49 -10.55 -8.15
CA MET A 1 -14.15 -10.00 -8.47
C MET A 1 -13.23 -10.15 -7.27
N ALA A 2 -12.35 -11.14 -7.33
CA ALA A 2 -11.27 -11.32 -6.38
C ALA A 2 -10.10 -10.38 -6.75
N LEU A 3 -9.17 -10.14 -5.81
CA LEU A 3 -7.97 -9.33 -6.11
C LEU A 3 -7.18 -9.88 -7.30
N THR A 4 -7.20 -11.19 -7.50
CA THR A 4 -6.57 -11.88 -8.63
C THR A 4 -7.13 -11.50 -10.00
N ASP A 5 -8.35 -10.96 -10.06
CA ASP A 5 -8.99 -10.46 -11.29
C ASP A 5 -8.53 -9.04 -11.63
N PHE A 6 -8.15 -8.26 -10.61
CA PHE A 6 -7.64 -6.90 -10.75
C PHE A 6 -6.12 -6.84 -10.89
N LEU A 7 -5.41 -7.71 -10.17
CA LEU A 7 -3.96 -7.84 -10.14
C LEU A 7 -3.56 -9.30 -10.22
N SER A 8 -3.01 -9.69 -11.37
CA SER A 8 -2.47 -11.03 -11.54
C SER A 8 -1.28 -11.26 -10.60
N LYS A 9 -0.89 -12.51 -10.41
CA LYS A 9 0.30 -12.84 -9.61
C LYS A 9 1.56 -12.19 -10.18
N ASP A 10 1.67 -12.12 -11.51
CA ASP A 10 2.80 -11.46 -12.19
C ASP A 10 2.87 -9.97 -11.85
N ASP A 11 1.72 -9.28 -11.85
CA ASP A 11 1.65 -7.86 -11.49
C ASP A 11 1.99 -7.63 -10.02
N GLN A 12 1.54 -8.51 -9.11
CA GLN A 12 1.92 -8.43 -7.70
C GLN A 12 3.43 -8.59 -7.50
N THR A 13 4.06 -9.50 -8.27
CA THR A 13 5.52 -9.64 -8.27
C THR A 13 6.21 -8.39 -8.79
N ARG A 14 5.73 -7.82 -9.92
CA ARG A 14 6.28 -6.57 -10.48
C ARG A 14 6.17 -5.40 -9.50
N ILE A 15 5.04 -5.27 -8.81
CA ILE A 15 4.83 -4.22 -7.80
C ILE A 15 5.81 -4.42 -6.64
N THR A 16 5.92 -5.64 -6.13
CA THR A 16 6.85 -5.96 -5.03
C THR A 16 8.30 -5.66 -5.42
N ASP A 17 8.70 -6.02 -6.64
CA ASP A 17 10.06 -5.77 -7.14
C ASP A 17 10.33 -4.26 -7.31
N ALA A 18 9.36 -3.53 -7.89
CA ALA A 18 9.45 -2.08 -8.03
C ALA A 18 9.56 -1.35 -6.68
N ILE A 19 8.79 -1.77 -5.67
CA ILE A 19 8.89 -1.26 -4.30
C ILE A 19 10.28 -1.54 -3.74
N THR A 20 10.76 -2.78 -3.86
CA THR A 20 12.09 -3.18 -3.38
C THR A 20 13.20 -2.36 -4.04
N MET A 21 13.10 -2.11 -5.35
CA MET A 21 14.05 -1.28 -6.08
C MET A 21 14.00 0.19 -5.63
N ALA A 22 12.81 0.71 -5.30
CA ALA A 22 12.64 2.06 -4.79
C ALA A 22 13.23 2.20 -3.37
N GLU A 23 12.91 1.29 -2.46
CA GLU A 23 13.44 1.25 -1.08
C GLU A 23 14.96 0.99 -1.04
N LYS A 24 15.55 0.40 -2.08
CA LYS A 24 17.03 0.36 -2.22
C LYS A 24 17.66 1.71 -2.54
N ARG A 25 16.89 2.64 -3.12
CA ARG A 25 17.36 3.97 -3.53
C ARG A 25 16.98 5.07 -2.55
N THR A 26 16.01 4.83 -1.69
CA THR A 26 15.56 5.77 -0.66
C THR A 26 15.65 5.14 0.72
N SER A 27 15.83 5.93 1.77
CA SER A 27 15.69 5.42 3.14
C SER A 27 14.23 5.36 3.60
N GLY A 28 13.27 5.55 2.69
CA GLY A 28 11.84 5.54 2.98
C GLY A 28 11.25 4.16 2.79
N GLU A 29 10.28 3.83 3.63
CA GLU A 29 9.53 2.57 3.55
C GLU A 29 8.23 2.79 2.77
N ILE A 30 8.00 1.99 1.74
CA ILE A 30 6.85 2.12 0.84
C ILE A 30 5.96 0.89 1.01
N CYS A 31 4.75 1.11 1.52
CA CYS A 31 3.76 0.04 1.72
C CYS A 31 2.58 0.23 0.76
N VAL A 32 2.27 -0.78 -0.04
CA VAL A 32 1.10 -0.76 -0.94
C VAL A 32 -0.01 -1.62 -0.34
N HIS A 33 -1.16 -1.00 -0.08
CA HIS A 33 -2.34 -1.68 0.44
C HIS A 33 -3.49 -1.61 -0.56
N ILE A 34 -3.93 -2.76 -1.04
CA ILE A 34 -4.95 -2.87 -2.08
C ILE A 34 -6.15 -3.60 -1.51
N THR A 35 -7.30 -2.93 -1.53
CA THR A 35 -8.57 -3.45 -1.00
C THR A 35 -9.66 -3.39 -2.07
N PRO A 36 -10.59 -4.36 -2.14
CA PRO A 36 -11.71 -4.29 -3.06
C PRO A 36 -12.63 -3.10 -2.81
N LYS A 37 -12.98 -2.80 -1.56
CA LYS A 37 -13.96 -1.76 -1.26
C LYS A 37 -13.52 -1.02 0.00
N CYS A 38 -13.63 0.30 -0.01
CA CYS A 38 -13.55 1.09 1.21
C CYS A 38 -14.97 1.27 1.77
N GLY A 39 -15.18 0.89 3.04
CA GLY A 39 -16.49 0.99 3.71
C GLY A 39 -16.81 2.38 4.27
N GLY A 40 -16.01 3.39 3.94
CA GLY A 40 -16.10 4.75 4.47
C GLY A 40 -15.06 5.64 3.80
N ASP A 41 -14.58 6.66 4.52
CA ASP A 41 -13.57 7.59 4.01
C ASP A 41 -12.22 6.89 3.77
N VAL A 42 -11.67 7.09 2.57
CA VAL A 42 -10.43 6.44 2.14
C VAL A 42 -9.22 6.96 2.94
N MET A 43 -9.22 8.25 3.30
CA MET A 43 -8.14 8.84 4.10
C MET A 43 -8.16 8.28 5.52
N GLU A 44 -9.33 8.17 6.15
CA GLU A 44 -9.43 7.53 7.47
C GLU A 44 -8.99 6.06 7.44
N ALA A 45 -9.37 5.31 6.40
CA ALA A 45 -8.96 3.92 6.27
C ALA A 45 -7.45 3.79 6.07
N ALA A 46 -6.85 4.66 5.25
CA ALA A 46 -5.42 4.73 5.04
C ALA A 46 -4.68 5.11 6.33
N GLU A 47 -5.16 6.11 7.07
CA GLU A 47 -4.58 6.54 8.35
C GLU A 47 -4.66 5.44 9.41
N LYS A 48 -5.82 4.80 9.58
CA LYS A 48 -5.98 3.64 10.47
C LYS A 48 -5.02 2.52 10.10
N LYS A 49 -4.80 2.28 8.81
CA LYS A 49 -3.85 1.26 8.34
C LYS A 49 -2.40 1.65 8.58
N PHE A 50 -2.05 2.91 8.33
CA PHE A 50 -0.73 3.48 8.58
C PHE A 50 -0.35 3.37 10.06
N ASN A 51 -1.28 3.74 10.94
CA ASN A 51 -1.13 3.60 12.39
C ASN A 51 -1.07 2.14 12.83
N LYS A 52 -1.94 1.28 12.30
CA LYS A 52 -1.96 -0.16 12.65
C LYS A 52 -0.68 -0.89 12.23
N LEU A 53 -0.09 -0.52 11.10
CA LEU A 53 1.18 -1.06 10.63
C LEU A 53 2.39 -0.42 11.30
N GLY A 54 2.19 0.64 12.09
CA GLY A 54 3.29 1.32 12.78
C GLY A 54 4.24 2.06 11.83
N LEU A 55 3.79 2.44 10.63
CA LEU A 55 4.64 3.11 9.63
C LEU A 55 5.15 4.49 10.09
N TYR A 56 4.51 5.08 11.11
CA TYR A 56 4.99 6.29 11.80
C TYR A 56 6.19 6.03 12.75
N LYS A 57 6.48 4.78 13.10
CA LYS A 57 7.58 4.40 14.00
C LYS A 57 8.92 4.22 13.27
N THR A 58 8.92 4.37 11.96
CA THR A 58 10.14 4.31 11.15
C THR A 58 11.11 5.40 11.61
N GLU A 59 12.41 5.07 11.70
CA GLU A 59 13.42 5.96 12.32
C GLU A 59 13.42 7.37 11.71
N ARG A 60 13.19 7.45 10.40
CA ARG A 60 13.19 8.71 9.65
C ARG A 60 11.79 9.29 9.40
N ARG A 61 10.73 8.65 9.90
CA ARG A 61 9.32 9.05 9.73
C ARG A 61 8.94 9.37 8.28
N ASN A 62 9.54 8.66 7.34
CA ASN A 62 9.44 8.88 5.91
C ASN A 62 8.75 7.70 5.21
N ALA A 63 7.91 6.97 5.96
CA ALA A 63 7.11 5.90 5.42
C ALA A 63 5.93 6.45 4.61
N VAL A 64 5.64 5.80 3.48
CA VAL A 64 4.56 6.14 2.57
C VAL A 64 3.65 4.92 2.43
N ILE A 65 2.34 5.13 2.57
CA ILE A 65 1.34 4.11 2.26
C ILE A 65 0.57 4.48 1.01
N ILE A 66 0.52 3.58 0.03
CA ILE A 66 -0.32 3.71 -1.16
C ILE A 66 -1.55 2.86 -0.93
N TYR A 67 -2.68 3.52 -0.66
CA TYR A 67 -3.96 2.84 -0.41
C TYR A 67 -4.83 2.86 -1.67
N VAL A 68 -5.17 1.69 -2.20
CA VAL A 68 -5.95 1.54 -3.45
C VAL A 68 -7.24 0.77 -3.17
N ALA A 69 -8.37 1.43 -3.35
CA ALA A 69 -9.70 0.83 -3.26
C ALA A 69 -10.28 0.60 -4.66
N TYR A 70 -9.96 -0.53 -5.30
CA TYR A 70 -10.17 -0.70 -6.75
C TYR A 70 -11.63 -0.90 -7.20
N LYS A 71 -12.58 -1.13 -6.28
CA LYS A 71 -14.02 -1.13 -6.60
C LYS A 71 -14.80 0.00 -5.96
N SER A 72 -14.14 0.93 -5.26
CA SER A 72 -14.76 2.18 -4.86
C SER A 72 -14.68 3.12 -6.07
N LYS A 73 -15.83 3.43 -6.66
CA LYS A 73 -15.97 4.35 -7.80
C LYS A 73 -16.50 5.68 -7.31
#